data_AF-A0A2Z6ML19-F1
#
_entry.id   AF-A0A2Z6ML19-F1
#
_cell.length_a   1.000
_cell.length_b   1.000
_cell.length_c   1.000
_cell.angle_alpha   90.00
_cell.angle_beta   90.00
_cell.angle_gamma   90.00
#
_symmetry.space_group_name_H-M   'P 1'
#
loop_
_entity.id
_entity.type
_entity.pdbx_description
1 polymer ?
#
loop_
_entity_poly.entity_id
_entity_poly.type
_entity_poly.pdbx_seq_one_letter_code
_entity_poly.pdbx_strand_id
1 'polypeptide(L)' 'MSKRVESEQYYVTFEMFVEDVKRMFSNARTYNSPETIYYKCATRLEAHFQSKVTSFLQSGAKVQ' A
#
# COMPACT_ATOMS: atom_id res chain seq x y z
N MET A 1 4.44 -6.15 7.72
CA MET A 1 3.80 -4.85 7.97
C MET A 1 3.00 -4.83 9.27
N SER A 2 2.19 -5.85 9.59
CA SER A 2 1.35 -5.86 10.81
C SER A 2 2.09 -5.46 12.10
N LYS A 3 3.25 -6.10 12.39
CA LYS A 3 4.09 -5.72 13.55
C LYS A 3 4.50 -4.24 13.60
N ARG A 4 4.68 -3.58 12.45
CA ARG A 4 5.05 -2.16 12.36
C ARG A 4 3.84 -1.24 12.55
N VAL A 5 2.65 -1.70 12.17
CA VAL A 5 1.37 -1.01 12.43
C VAL A 5 1.04 -1.14 13.92
N GLU A 6 1.06 -2.36 14.44
CA GLU A 6 0.74 -2.68 15.85
C GLU A 6 1.67 -2.00 16.85
N SER A 7 2.94 -1.76 16.49
CA SER A 7 3.88 -1.10 17.40
C SER A 7 3.69 0.41 17.48
N GLU A 8 3.07 1.04 16.47
CA GLU A 8 2.97 2.49 16.30
C GLU A 8 4.32 3.24 16.32
N GLN A 9 5.45 2.52 16.33
CA GLN A 9 6.79 3.10 16.43
C GLN A 9 7.41 3.42 15.06
N TYR A 10 6.93 2.77 14.00
CA TYR A 10 7.52 2.89 12.67
C TYR A 10 6.71 3.78 11.73
N TYR A 11 5.40 3.56 11.63
CA TYR A 11 4.53 4.37 10.78
C TYR A 11 4.06 5.60 11.54
N VAL A 12 4.96 6.58 11.69
CA VAL A 12 4.68 7.84 12.40
C VAL A 12 3.71 8.72 11.60
N THR A 13 3.72 8.61 10.27
CA THR A 13 2.70 9.23 9.41
C THR A 13 2.04 8.19 8.53
N PHE A 14 0.81 8.47 8.10
CA PHE A 14 0.07 7.60 7.19
C PHE A 14 0.79 7.42 5.84
N GLU A 15 1.49 8.45 5.36
CA GLU A 15 2.27 8.40 4.12
C GLU A 15 3.38 7.36 4.21
N MET A 16 4.04 7.20 5.37
CA MET A 16 5.06 6.17 5.55
C MET A 16 4.50 4.76 5.33
N PHE A 17 3.27 4.50 5.78
CA PHE A 17 2.57 3.25 5.54
C PHE A 17 2.23 3.08 4.06
N VAL A 18 1.67 4.13 3.43
CA VAL A 18 1.33 4.13 2.01
C VAL A 18 2.55 3.84 1.13
N GLU A 19 3.70 4.45 1.41
CA GLU A 19 4.93 4.24 0.64
C GLU A 19 5.49 2.82 0.81
N ASP A 20 5.38 2.21 1.99
CA ASP A 20 5.77 0.81 2.19
C ASP A 20 4.87 -0.16 1.39
N VAL A 21 3.56 0.10 1.34
CA VAL A 21 2.61 -0.70 0.56
C VAL A 21 2.86 -0.55 -0.95
N LYS A 22 3.06 0.68 -1.45
CA LYS A 22 3.43 0.93 -2.86
C LYS A 22 4.73 0.22 -3.22
N ARG A 23 5.73 0.26 -2.34
CA ARG A 23 7.00 -0.44 -2.54
C ARG A 23 6.82 -1.95 -2.66
N MET A 24 5.90 -2.56 -1.91
CA MET A 24 5.58 -3.98 -2.07
C MET A 24 5.02 -4.30 -3.46
N PHE A 25 4.09 -3.50 -3.98
CA PHE A 25 3.56 -3.69 -5.34
C PHE A 25 4.61 -3.43 -6.42
N SER A 26 5.43 -2.39 -6.24
CA SER A 26 6.55 -2.07 -7.13
C SER A 26 7.53 -3.23 -7.20
N ASN A 27 7.99 -3.75 -6.05
CA ASN A 27 8.88 -4.91 -6.00
C ASN A 27 8.26 -6.14 -6.68
N ALA A 28 6.97 -6.41 -6.44
CA ALA A 28 6.28 -7.50 -7.10
C ALA A 28 6.30 -7.36 -8.63
N ARG A 29 6.14 -6.15 -9.16
CA ARG A 29 6.23 -5.89 -10.61
C ARG A 29 7.66 -5.87 -11.15
N THR A 30 8.63 -5.46 -10.36
CA THR A 30 10.05 -5.46 -10.74
C THR A 30 10.61 -6.87 -10.90
N TYR A 31 10.24 -7.79 -10.01
CA TYR A 31 10.81 -9.13 -9.98
C TYR A 31 10.00 -10.19 -10.74
N ASN A 32 8.76 -9.90 -11.13
CA ASN A 32 7.89 -10.86 -11.80
C ASN A 32 7.45 -10.36 -13.17
N SER A 33 7.42 -11.23 -14.17
CA SER A 33 6.99 -10.88 -15.53
C SER A 33 5.51 -10.45 -15.58
N PRO A 34 5.11 -9.52 -16.47
CA PRO A 34 3.72 -9.09 -16.64
C PRO A 34 2.71 -10.21 -16.91
N GLU A 35 3.15 -11.33 -17.48
CA GLU A 35 2.34 -12.49 -17.83
C GLU A 35 1.95 -13.31 -16.58
N THR A 36 2.75 -13.20 -15.51
CA THR A 36 2.55 -13.96 -14.27
C THR A 36 1.35 -13.46 -13.47
N ILE A 37 0.80 -14.36 -12.64
CA ILE A 37 -0.26 -14.01 -11.71
C ILE A 37 0.19 -12.96 -10.67
N TYR A 38 1.46 -12.97 -10.27
CA TYR A 38 1.99 -12.06 -9.26
C TYR A 38 1.95 -10.60 -9.73
N TYR A 39 2.38 -10.33 -10.96
CA TYR A 39 2.33 -8.98 -11.55
C TYR A 39 0.88 -8.48 -11.68
N LYS A 40 -0.01 -9.34 -12.21
CA LYS A 40 -1.44 -9.03 -12.40
C LYS A 40 -2.12 -8.74 -11.06
N CYS A 41 -1.84 -9.55 -10.03
CA CYS A 41 -2.35 -9.33 -8.68
C CYS A 41 -1.82 -8.04 -8.06
N ALA A 42 -0.53 -7.75 -8.16
CA ALA A 42 0.06 -6.51 -7.65
C ALA A 42 -0.62 -5.27 -8.26
N THR A 43 -0.86 -5.29 -9.58
CA THR A 43 -1.55 -4.21 -10.29
C THR A 43 -2.99 -4.02 -9.79
N ARG A 44 -3.76 -5.11 -9.66
CA ARG A 44 -5.16 -5.05 -9.19
C ARG A 44 -5.25 -4.61 -7.73
N LEU A 45 -4.36 -5.11 -6.88
CA LEU A 45 -4.32 -4.75 -5.46
C LEU A 45 -3.91 -3.29 -5.25
N GLU A 46 -2.95 -2.78 -6.01
CA GLU A 46 -2.55 -1.37 -5.93
C GLU A 46 -3.69 -0.42 -6.32
N ALA A 47 -4.43 -0.73 -7.39
CA ALA A 47 -5.61 0.05 -7.78
C ALA A 47 -6.69 0.04 -6.68
N HIS A 48 -6.95 -1.13 -6.08
CA HIS A 48 -7.88 -1.23 -4.96
C HIS A 48 -7.41 -0.43 -3.74
N PHE A 49 -6.13 -0.53 -3.39
CA PHE A 49 -5.52 0.20 -2.29
C PHE A 49 -5.62 1.72 -2.51
N GLN A 50 -5.28 2.21 -3.70
CA GLN A 50 -5.35 3.64 -4.02
C GLN A 50 -6.79 4.18 -3.92
N SER A 51 -7.79 3.38 -4.33
CA SER A 51 -9.20 3.74 -4.14
C SER A 51 -9.56 3.90 -2.67
N LYS A 52 -9.09 3.00 -1.80
CA LYS A 52 -9.31 3.07 -0.35
C LYS A 52 -8.61 4.27 0.29
N VAL A 53 -7.36 4.53 -0.08
CA VAL A 53 -6.60 5.70 0.38
C VAL A 53 -7.32 6.99 -0.01
N THR A 54 -7.74 7.11 -1.27
CA THR A 54 -8.45 8.29 -1.76
C THR A 54 -9.77 8.50 -1.02
N SER A 55 -10.55 7.43 -0.85
CA SER A 55 -11.82 7.48 -0.11
C SER A 55 -11.61 7.88 1.36
N PHE A 56 -10.54 7.41 2.01
CA PHE A 56 -10.21 7.75 3.39
C PHE A 56 -9.84 9.23 3.56
N LEU A 57 -9.01 9.76 2.65
CA LEU A 57 -8.63 11.16 2.65
C LEU A 57 -9.84 12.09 2.39
N GLN A 58 -10.78 11.64 1.55
CA GLN A 58 -12.03 12.37 1.28
C GLN A 58 -13.02 12.32 2.44
N SER A 59 -12.99 11.29 3.29
CA SER A 59 -13.93 11.18 4.42
C SER A 59 -13.56 12.07 5.61
N GLY A 60 -12.53 12.93 5.50
CA GLY A 60 -12.13 13.87 6.55
C GLY A 60 -11.59 13.20 7.81
N ALA A 61 -11.24 11.91 7.74
CA ALA A 61 -10.59 11.20 8.84
C ALA A 61 -9.24 11.86 9.10
N LYS A 62 -9.06 12.42 10.30
CA LYS A 62 -7.78 13.02 10.69
C LYS A 62 -6.71 11.93 10.70
N VAL A 63 -5.72 12.06 9.84
CA VAL A 63 -4.44 11.37 10.00
C VAL A 63 -3.85 11.91 11.31
N GLN A 64 -3.79 11.07 12.33
CA GLN A 64 -3.19 11.41 13.62
C GLN A 64 -1.67 11.43 13.50
#